data_AF-A0A2V8YKL1-F1
#
_entry.id   AF-A0A2V8YKL1-F1
#
_cell.length_a   1.000
_cell.length_b   1.000
_cell.length_c   1.000
_cell.angle_alpha   90.00
_cell.angle_beta   90.00
_cell.angle_gamma   90.00
#
_symmetry.space_group_name_H-M   'P 1'
#
loop_
_entity.id
_entity.type
_entity.pdbx_description
1 polymer ?
#
loop_
_entity_poly.entity_id
_entity_poly.type
_entity_poly.pdbx_seq_one_letter_code
_entity_poly.pdbx_strand_id
1 'polypeptide(L)'
;QKPQVFAIAEARMSFPTGVKERALVASARHCSVCHRHKGIKVEVHHIVPEACGGSDDFDNAIVLCFDCHSDAGHYNPKHPRGTKFSPSELRRQRVAWYDIVAAGHLAVAPRTVLHARYFVCKSFDIIREISSGDMERFPVAQPHLARNAPADFLRDVVIAHSKNSRNDQEWGDYFPTIHEYLKTHPDAKQRPNASQLPYFEVLRQPSKDELLKRIAPIDAISRILTEAGVAPEDIACALAYNQQCGTEERFQEVYRMRPLWAVYLAVTNMDAVPVALDSLVCELEARTGLGYRQLQARDRHLASTCPLPQAALAPGASAVIPVAALLGPLWPDRFEPLWTEFTDLSNGRGQSVSHGDLSAAASTISVIGPAMWPLVIRMKQDATLVASDVHELNLKNVYTLSRYWECGSCPHLFVETPLGELSYLGELFARAPGEEQEHVVIVPDDAAALVLAELEDEITVIDRLIVNGHRVSGDIRLGKGDTLRIEVRETDRCTFIGHYQTATNRRSTEPWMRNQLICAFIDDCSRNLHSGPRQGHCN
;
A
#
# COMPACT_ATOMS: atom_id res chain seq x y z
N GLN A 1 15.76 -3.18 46.58
CA GLN A 1 15.79 -1.90 45.84
C GLN A 1 14.85 -2.05 44.66
N LYS A 2 13.87 -1.14 44.51
CA LYS A 2 12.92 -1.14 43.38
C LYS A 2 13.68 -0.90 42.06
N PRO A 3 13.33 -1.55 40.94
CA PRO A 3 13.85 -1.16 39.64
C PRO A 3 13.28 0.21 39.27
N GLN A 4 14.16 1.13 38.88
CA GLN A 4 13.77 2.41 38.31
C GLN A 4 13.27 2.18 36.89
N VAL A 5 12.02 2.57 36.63
CA VAL A 5 11.48 2.73 35.28
C VAL A 5 12.06 4.03 34.73
N PHE A 6 12.94 3.93 33.72
CA PHE A 6 13.35 5.09 32.95
C PHE A 6 12.28 5.36 31.89
N ALA A 7 11.49 6.41 32.08
CA ALA A 7 10.70 6.99 31.01
C ALA A 7 11.67 7.67 30.04
N ILE A 8 11.77 7.15 28.82
CA ILE A 8 12.49 7.81 27.73
C ILE A 8 11.58 8.97 27.28
N ALA A 9 11.94 10.20 27.61
CA ALA A 9 11.28 11.36 27.02
C ALA A 9 11.64 11.38 25.53
N GLU A 10 10.66 11.12 24.66
CA GLU A 10 10.82 11.35 23.22
C GLU A 10 11.23 12.82 23.00
N ALA A 11 12.37 13.03 22.33
CA ALA A 11 12.74 14.34 21.84
C ALA A 11 11.71 14.76 20.78
N ARG A 12 10.93 15.80 21.07
CA ARG A 12 9.95 16.41 20.15
C ARG A 12 10.68 17.12 19.01
N MET A 13 11.10 16.39 17.99
CA MET A 13 11.77 16.98 16.81
C MET A 13 10.85 17.75 15.85
N SER A 14 9.64 18.11 16.27
CA SER A 14 8.63 18.68 15.37
C SER A 14 8.09 20.00 15.89
N PHE A 15 8.10 21.02 15.01
CA PHE A 15 7.41 22.27 15.26
C PHE A 15 5.94 22.04 15.62
N PRO A 16 5.35 22.83 16.53
CA PRO A 16 3.90 22.83 16.76
C PRO A 16 3.13 23.01 15.45
N THR A 17 2.00 22.32 15.30
CA THR A 17 1.18 22.32 14.08
C THR A 17 0.89 23.73 13.56
N GLY A 18 0.52 24.66 14.45
CA GLY A 18 0.24 26.05 14.07
C GLY A 18 1.46 26.81 13.52
N VAL A 19 2.67 26.51 14.00
CA VAL A 19 3.91 27.10 13.47
C VAL A 19 4.23 26.52 12.09
N LYS A 20 4.08 25.20 11.94
CA LYS A 20 4.29 24.49 10.68
C LYS A 20 3.35 24.99 9.59
N GLU A 21 2.06 25.10 9.89
CA GLU A 21 1.04 25.62 8.98
C GLU A 21 1.32 27.07 8.59
N ARG A 22 1.63 27.93 9.57
CA ARG A 22 1.99 29.32 9.32
C ARG A 22 3.19 29.45 8.39
N ALA A 23 4.23 28.62 8.57
CA ALA A 23 5.41 28.61 7.69
C ALA A 23 5.07 28.17 6.26
N LEU A 24 4.25 27.13 6.11
CA LEU A 24 3.80 26.62 4.82
C LEU A 24 2.94 27.63 4.05
N VAL A 25 2.07 28.37 4.76
CA VAL A 25 1.26 29.45 4.18
C VAL A 25 2.13 30.62 3.78
N ALA A 26 3.02 31.08 4.67
CA ALA A 26 3.91 32.21 4.40
C ALA A 26 4.87 31.96 3.23
N SER A 27 5.27 30.70 3.00
CA SER A 27 6.09 30.32 1.84
C SER A 27 5.30 30.04 0.57
N ALA A 28 3.95 30.04 0.64
CA ALA A 28 3.07 29.55 -0.41
C ALA A 28 3.47 28.14 -0.92
N ARG A 29 3.93 27.25 -0.03
CA ARG A 29 4.45 25.90 -0.37
C ARG A 29 5.56 25.88 -1.42
N HIS A 30 6.33 26.97 -1.51
CA HIS A 30 7.59 27.00 -2.25
C HIS A 30 8.77 26.75 -1.30
N CYS A 31 9.87 26.26 -1.86
CA CYS A 31 11.14 26.21 -1.14
C CYS A 31 11.70 27.62 -0.98
N SER A 32 12.03 28.02 0.24
CA SER A 32 12.52 29.36 0.57
C SER A 32 13.94 29.64 0.05
N VAL A 33 14.63 28.62 -0.50
CA VAL A 33 15.99 28.73 -1.05
C VAL A 33 15.99 28.69 -2.56
N CYS A 34 15.36 27.67 -3.18
CA CYS A 34 15.34 27.56 -4.64
C CYS A 34 14.10 28.18 -5.29
N HIS A 35 13.15 28.68 -4.49
CA HIS A 35 11.94 29.38 -4.94
C HIS A 35 11.01 28.57 -5.85
N ARG A 36 11.20 27.25 -5.95
CA ARG A 36 10.34 26.37 -6.75
C ARG A 36 9.08 26.00 -5.97
N HIS A 37 7.91 26.04 -6.62
CA HIS A 37 6.67 25.47 -6.07
C HIS A 37 6.81 23.95 -5.96
N LYS A 38 6.48 23.40 -4.80
CA LYS A 38 6.63 21.95 -4.54
C LYS A 38 5.40 21.33 -3.90
N GLY A 39 4.37 22.13 -3.60
CA GLY A 39 3.11 21.64 -3.01
C GLY A 39 3.36 20.91 -1.69
N ILE A 40 3.12 19.60 -1.67
CA ILE A 40 3.36 18.76 -0.49
C ILE A 40 4.82 18.30 -0.34
N LYS A 41 5.68 18.49 -1.36
CA LYS A 41 7.07 18.02 -1.38
C LYS A 41 8.04 19.03 -0.73
N VAL A 42 7.64 19.59 0.40
CA VAL A 42 8.41 20.53 1.23
C VAL A 42 8.27 20.17 2.70
N GLU A 43 9.30 20.49 3.47
CA GLU A 43 9.36 20.33 4.92
C GLU A 43 9.68 21.65 5.60
N VAL A 44 9.23 21.78 6.85
CA VAL A 44 9.58 22.90 7.71
C VAL A 44 10.80 22.49 8.54
N HIS A 45 11.92 23.16 8.29
CA HIS A 45 13.21 22.90 8.90
C HIS A 45 13.54 23.97 9.94
N HIS A 46 14.30 23.62 10.98
CA HIS A 46 14.87 24.58 11.91
C HIS A 46 16.10 25.26 11.29
N ILE A 47 16.15 26.59 11.29
CA ILE A 47 17.31 27.34 10.79
C ILE A 47 18.52 27.15 11.72
N VAL A 48 18.27 27.15 13.04
CA VAL A 48 19.19 26.64 14.06
C VAL A 48 18.56 25.39 14.64
N PRO A 49 19.20 24.21 14.53
CA PRO A 49 18.64 22.96 15.07
C PRO A 49 18.36 23.05 16.58
N GLU A 50 17.34 22.33 17.06
CA GLU A 50 16.98 22.24 18.49
C GLU A 50 18.16 21.75 19.33
N ALA A 51 18.91 20.76 18.83
CA ALA A 51 20.13 20.25 19.47
C ALA A 51 21.22 21.33 19.66
N CYS A 52 21.15 22.43 18.92
CA CYS A 52 22.03 23.59 19.04
C CYS A 52 21.35 24.78 19.76
N GLY A 53 20.25 24.55 20.47
CA GLY A 53 19.48 25.57 21.20
C GLY A 53 18.53 26.40 20.34
N GLY A 54 18.18 25.91 19.14
CA GLY A 54 17.15 26.55 18.32
C GLY A 54 15.76 26.41 18.92
N SER A 55 14.93 27.46 18.82
CA SER A 55 13.55 27.43 19.30
C SER A 55 12.59 26.84 18.26
N ASP A 56 11.41 26.40 18.72
CA ASP A 56 10.29 25.96 17.88
C ASP A 56 9.38 27.12 17.42
N ASP A 57 9.93 28.33 17.38
CA ASP A 57 9.17 29.51 16.99
C ASP A 57 9.18 29.71 15.47
N PHE A 58 8.19 30.45 14.99
CA PHE A 58 8.05 30.78 13.58
C PHE A 58 9.30 31.41 12.95
N ASP A 59 10.09 32.17 13.71
CA ASP A 59 11.30 32.83 13.22
C ASP A 59 12.47 31.88 12.99
N ASN A 60 12.44 30.71 13.62
CA ASN A 60 13.41 29.64 13.39
C ASN A 60 12.91 28.61 12.36
N ALA A 61 11.66 28.74 11.87
CA ALA A 61 11.05 27.83 10.89
C ALA A 61 11.29 28.30 9.44
N ILE A 62 11.87 27.45 8.60
CA ILE A 62 12.06 27.69 7.16
C ILE A 62 11.48 26.55 6.33
N VAL A 63 10.76 26.86 5.25
CA VAL A 63 10.21 25.84 4.33
C VAL A 63 11.22 25.50 3.25
N LEU A 64 11.61 24.24 3.13
CA LEU A 64 12.61 23.75 2.16
C LEU A 64 12.05 22.56 1.37
N CYS A 65 12.46 22.40 0.10
CA CYS A 65 12.23 21.14 -0.63
C CYS A 65 13.24 20.09 -0.18
N PHE A 66 12.97 18.80 -0.41
CA PHE A 66 13.82 17.70 0.04
C PHE A 66 15.31 17.84 -0.37
N ASP A 67 15.58 18.35 -1.58
CA ASP A 67 16.95 18.64 -2.04
C ASP A 67 17.66 19.65 -1.11
N CYS A 68 17.11 20.87 -0.99
CA CYS A 68 17.68 21.93 -0.17
C CYS A 68 17.65 21.60 1.34
N HIS A 69 16.68 20.81 1.79
CA HIS A 69 16.58 20.33 3.16
C HIS A 69 17.78 19.44 3.51
N SER A 70 18.15 18.54 2.61
CA SER A 70 19.32 17.66 2.77
C SER A 70 20.61 18.48 2.86
N ASP A 71 20.73 19.55 2.07
CA ASP A 71 21.92 20.43 2.09
C ASP A 71 22.03 21.30 3.37
N ALA A 72 20.89 21.66 3.98
CA ALA A 72 20.84 22.51 5.18
C ALA A 72 21.27 21.77 6.46
N GLY A 73 20.93 20.48 6.59
CA GLY A 73 21.16 19.69 7.82
C GLY A 73 22.63 19.36 8.14
N HIS A 74 23.58 19.69 7.25
CA HIS A 74 24.98 19.29 7.37
C HIS A 74 25.97 20.44 7.60
N TYR A 75 25.51 21.64 7.99
CA TYR A 75 26.41 22.76 8.24
C TYR A 75 27.27 22.51 9.50
N ASN A 76 28.56 22.22 9.30
CA ASN A 76 29.54 22.09 10.37
C ASN A 76 30.58 23.23 10.26
N PRO A 77 30.56 24.22 11.16
CA PRO A 77 31.50 25.34 11.12
C PRO A 77 32.95 24.92 11.36
N LYS A 78 33.20 23.76 12.02
CA LYS A 78 34.54 23.22 12.25
C LYS A 78 35.11 22.51 11.00
N HIS A 79 34.26 22.04 10.09
CA HIS A 79 34.67 21.35 8.86
C HIS A 79 33.72 21.68 7.68
N PRO A 80 33.80 22.90 7.11
CA PRO A 80 32.97 23.28 5.97
C PRO A 80 33.45 22.52 4.72
N ARG A 81 32.78 21.42 4.37
CA ARG A 81 32.88 20.79 3.06
C ARG A 81 31.85 21.44 2.12
N GLY A 82 32.34 22.15 1.10
CA GLY A 82 31.52 22.90 0.16
C GLY A 82 30.96 24.21 0.73
N THR A 83 30.22 24.97 -0.08
CA THR A 83 29.51 26.20 0.32
C THR A 83 28.11 25.85 0.84
N LYS A 84 28.04 25.24 2.02
CA LYS A 84 26.77 24.87 2.68
C LYS A 84 26.01 26.10 3.19
N PHE A 85 24.69 26.00 3.25
CA PHE A 85 23.84 27.08 3.76
C PHE A 85 24.14 27.38 5.23
N SER A 86 24.52 28.62 5.52
CA SER A 86 24.67 29.07 6.91
C SER A 86 23.30 29.42 7.51
N PRO A 87 23.11 29.35 8.84
CA PRO A 87 21.88 29.84 9.47
C PRO A 87 21.56 31.30 9.13
N SER A 88 22.60 32.14 8.98
CA SER A 88 22.42 33.55 8.58
C SER A 88 21.87 33.69 7.16
N GLU A 89 22.28 32.80 6.26
CA GLU A 89 21.81 32.76 4.88
C GLU A 89 20.39 32.23 4.80
N LEU A 90 20.08 31.13 5.48
CA LEU A 90 18.73 30.58 5.54
C LEU A 90 17.73 31.62 6.09
N ARG A 91 18.09 32.39 7.13
CA ARG A 91 17.26 33.50 7.62
C ARG A 91 16.99 34.54 6.53
N ARG A 92 18.02 34.97 5.81
CA ARG A 92 17.88 35.97 4.73
C ARG A 92 17.03 35.43 3.57
N GLN A 93 17.24 34.19 3.17
CA GLN A 93 16.48 33.53 2.10
C GLN A 93 15.00 33.39 2.48
N ARG A 94 14.70 32.95 3.72
CA ARG A 94 13.33 32.91 4.27
C ARG A 94 12.66 34.27 4.20
N VAL A 95 13.30 35.31 4.74
CA VAL A 95 12.73 36.66 4.79
C VAL A 95 12.48 37.17 3.37
N ALA A 96 13.48 37.11 2.50
CA ALA A 96 13.36 37.56 1.12
C ALA A 96 12.22 36.84 0.37
N TRP A 97 12.10 35.51 0.55
CA TRP A 97 11.02 34.76 -0.07
C TRP A 97 9.65 35.15 0.49
N TYR A 98 9.51 35.25 1.81
CA TYR A 98 8.23 35.61 2.44
C TYR A 98 7.79 37.01 2.02
N ASP A 99 8.72 37.95 1.87
CA ASP A 99 8.44 39.30 1.36
C ASP A 99 7.95 39.25 -0.10
N ILE A 100 8.54 38.39 -0.95
CA ILE A 100 8.07 38.17 -2.33
C ILE A 100 6.63 37.62 -2.35
N VAL A 101 6.34 36.62 -1.51
CA VAL A 101 5.00 36.04 -1.38
C VAL A 101 3.99 37.08 -0.89
N ALA A 102 4.33 37.82 0.17
CA ALA A 102 3.48 38.83 0.77
C ALA A 102 3.21 40.01 -0.18
N ALA A 103 4.18 40.38 -1.02
CA ALA A 103 4.03 41.42 -2.02
C ALA A 103 3.21 40.98 -3.25
N GLY A 104 2.81 39.71 -3.34
CA GLY A 104 2.00 39.19 -4.44
C GLY A 104 2.76 39.09 -5.77
N HIS A 105 4.10 39.15 -5.76
CA HIS A 105 4.95 39.08 -6.96
C HIS A 105 5.23 37.65 -7.45
N LEU A 106 4.48 36.66 -6.94
CA LEU A 106 4.53 35.32 -7.51
C LEU A 106 3.85 35.37 -8.88
N ALA A 107 4.54 34.86 -9.91
CA ALA A 107 3.87 34.50 -11.13
C ALA A 107 2.74 33.54 -10.73
N VAL A 108 1.50 34.02 -10.80
CA VAL A 108 0.33 33.19 -10.49
C VAL A 108 0.43 32.02 -11.45
N ALA A 109 0.70 30.82 -10.90
CA ALA A 109 0.63 29.61 -11.69
C ALA A 109 -0.72 29.65 -12.41
N PRO A 110 -0.78 29.41 -13.74
CA PRO A 110 -2.02 29.52 -14.48
C PRO A 110 -3.10 28.79 -13.71
N ARG A 111 -4.20 29.50 -13.45
CA ARG A 111 -5.29 29.03 -12.59
C ARG A 111 -5.64 27.60 -13.03
N THR A 112 -5.40 26.63 -12.14
CA THR A 112 -5.62 25.23 -12.47
C THR A 112 -7.13 24.99 -12.50
N VAL A 113 -7.71 25.05 -13.70
CA VAL A 113 -9.16 24.83 -13.92
C VAL A 113 -9.53 23.37 -13.62
N LEU A 114 -8.65 22.43 -13.97
CA LEU A 114 -8.86 21.00 -13.79
C LEU A 114 -7.75 20.38 -12.95
N HIS A 115 -8.12 19.54 -11.99
CA HIS A 115 -7.20 18.71 -11.22
C HIS A 115 -7.32 17.25 -11.67
N ALA A 116 -6.26 16.73 -12.28
CA ALA A 116 -6.13 15.34 -12.72
C ALA A 116 -5.43 14.46 -11.66
N ARG A 117 -6.00 13.29 -11.33
CA ARG A 117 -5.42 12.29 -10.43
C ARG A 117 -5.66 10.88 -10.95
N TYR A 118 -4.65 10.01 -10.85
CA TYR A 118 -4.82 8.59 -11.19
C TYR A 118 -5.16 7.76 -9.96
N PHE A 119 -6.16 6.90 -10.13
CA PHE A 119 -6.55 5.86 -9.20
C PHE A 119 -6.24 4.50 -9.81
N VAL A 120 -5.50 3.67 -9.08
CA VAL A 120 -5.34 2.23 -9.35
C VAL A 120 -6.32 1.49 -8.44
N CYS A 121 -7.43 1.06 -9.00
CA CYS A 121 -8.40 0.22 -8.31
C CYS A 121 -7.88 -1.21 -8.26
N LYS A 122 -7.67 -1.73 -7.06
CA LYS A 122 -7.09 -3.06 -6.80
C LYS A 122 -8.14 -4.12 -6.45
N SER A 123 -9.43 -3.80 -6.54
CA SER A 123 -10.54 -4.69 -6.19
C SER A 123 -11.48 -4.90 -7.37
N PHE A 124 -11.71 -6.16 -7.72
CA PHE A 124 -12.68 -6.54 -8.76
C PHE A 124 -14.09 -6.04 -8.44
N ASP A 125 -14.50 -6.07 -7.18
CA ASP A 125 -15.85 -5.66 -6.77
C ASP A 125 -16.10 -4.18 -7.01
N ILE A 126 -15.08 -3.36 -6.77
CA ILE A 126 -15.12 -1.93 -7.07
C ILE A 126 -15.12 -1.71 -8.58
N ILE A 127 -14.30 -2.46 -9.33
CA ILE A 127 -14.30 -2.42 -10.80
C ILE A 127 -15.70 -2.75 -11.33
N ARG A 128 -16.36 -3.77 -10.78
CA ARG A 128 -17.73 -4.16 -11.15
C ARG A 128 -18.74 -3.06 -10.85
N GLU A 129 -18.70 -2.45 -9.65
CA GLU A 129 -19.56 -1.32 -9.28
C GLU A 129 -19.41 -0.20 -10.33
N ILE A 130 -18.18 0.25 -10.58
CA ILE A 130 -17.88 1.29 -11.56
C ILE A 130 -18.33 0.89 -12.98
N SER A 131 -18.02 -0.33 -13.43
CA SER A 131 -18.39 -0.83 -14.76
C SER A 131 -19.91 -0.94 -14.96
N SER A 132 -20.67 -1.09 -13.88
CA SER A 132 -22.13 -1.05 -13.89
C SER A 132 -22.72 0.37 -13.82
N GLY A 133 -21.86 1.38 -13.59
CA GLY A 133 -22.23 2.78 -13.43
C GLY A 133 -22.52 3.19 -11.98
N ASP A 134 -22.35 2.29 -11.01
CA ASP A 134 -22.42 2.62 -9.59
C ASP A 134 -21.11 3.29 -9.16
N MET A 135 -21.21 4.59 -8.88
CA MET A 135 -20.10 5.44 -8.49
C MET A 135 -20.23 5.96 -7.05
N GLU A 136 -21.21 5.48 -6.27
CA GLU A 136 -21.53 6.01 -4.93
C GLU A 136 -20.31 6.03 -3.99
N ARG A 137 -19.44 5.03 -4.13
CA ARG A 137 -18.26 4.81 -3.28
C ARG A 137 -16.94 5.21 -3.90
N PHE A 138 -16.95 5.77 -5.11
CA PHE A 138 -15.71 6.28 -5.72
C PHE A 138 -15.28 7.56 -4.98
N PRO A 139 -14.00 7.70 -4.59
CA PRO A 139 -13.56 8.73 -3.64
C PRO A 139 -13.36 10.12 -4.29
N VAL A 140 -14.39 10.60 -4.99
CA VAL A 140 -14.46 11.95 -5.58
C VAL A 140 -15.87 12.51 -5.44
N ALA A 141 -16.02 13.83 -5.42
CA ALA A 141 -17.32 14.45 -5.40
C ALA A 141 -18.01 14.35 -6.77
N GLN A 142 -19.31 14.02 -6.76
CA GLN A 142 -20.20 13.95 -7.93
C GLN A 142 -19.53 13.30 -9.16
N PRO A 143 -19.20 12.00 -9.07
CA PRO A 143 -18.51 11.29 -10.14
C PRO A 143 -19.39 11.11 -11.38
N HIS A 144 -18.82 11.41 -12.55
CA HIS A 144 -19.42 11.15 -13.86
C HIS A 144 -18.52 10.21 -14.66
N LEU A 145 -18.96 8.97 -14.88
CA LEU A 145 -18.18 7.96 -15.59
C LEU A 145 -18.20 8.21 -17.11
N ALA A 146 -17.03 8.35 -17.72
CA ALA A 146 -16.87 8.39 -19.17
C ALA A 146 -16.91 6.99 -19.78
N ARG A 147 -17.47 6.88 -20.99
CA ARG A 147 -17.43 5.64 -21.79
C ARG A 147 -16.34 5.71 -22.83
N ASN A 148 -15.54 4.64 -22.91
CA ASN A 148 -14.44 4.49 -23.84
C ASN A 148 -14.08 2.99 -23.99
N ALA A 149 -13.13 2.67 -24.86
CA ALA A 149 -12.73 1.28 -25.11
C ALA A 149 -12.22 0.53 -23.85
N PRO A 150 -11.39 1.13 -22.96
CA PRO A 150 -11.07 0.50 -21.67
C PRO A 150 -12.30 0.23 -20.78
N ALA A 151 -13.27 1.14 -20.75
CA ALA A 151 -14.51 0.97 -19.99
C ALA A 151 -15.34 -0.21 -20.51
N ASP A 152 -15.47 -0.31 -21.84
CA ASP A 152 -16.18 -1.41 -22.50
C ASP A 152 -15.48 -2.75 -22.22
N PHE A 153 -14.15 -2.80 -22.33
CA PHE A 153 -13.38 -4.00 -22.00
C PHE A 153 -13.56 -4.46 -20.55
N LEU A 154 -13.45 -3.54 -19.58
CA LEU A 154 -13.67 -3.87 -18.16
C LEU A 154 -15.10 -4.38 -17.92
N ARG A 155 -16.10 -3.76 -18.56
CA ARG A 155 -17.49 -4.21 -18.47
C ARG A 155 -17.67 -5.62 -19.05
N ASP A 156 -17.09 -5.91 -20.21
CA ASP A 156 -17.22 -7.21 -20.85
C ASP A 156 -16.56 -8.32 -20.01
N VAL A 157 -15.39 -8.04 -19.42
CA VAL A 157 -14.73 -8.90 -18.45
C VAL A 157 -15.61 -9.18 -17.23
N VAL A 158 -16.23 -8.13 -16.68
CA VAL A 158 -17.13 -8.23 -15.52
C VAL A 158 -18.35 -9.08 -15.84
N ILE A 159 -18.97 -8.87 -17.02
CA ILE A 159 -20.13 -9.65 -17.48
C ILE A 159 -19.77 -11.12 -17.73
N ALA A 160 -18.57 -11.38 -18.26
CA ALA A 160 -18.11 -12.73 -18.54
C ALA A 160 -17.73 -13.54 -17.28
N HIS A 161 -17.56 -12.86 -16.14
CA HIS A 161 -17.26 -13.51 -14.86
C HIS A 161 -18.50 -14.17 -14.27
N SER A 162 -18.36 -15.42 -13.81
CA SER A 162 -19.49 -16.24 -13.41
C SER A 162 -20.03 -15.91 -12.01
N LYS A 163 -19.25 -15.21 -11.19
CA LYS A 163 -19.60 -14.83 -9.82
C LYS A 163 -19.81 -13.32 -9.70
N ASN A 164 -20.60 -12.92 -8.71
CA ASN A 164 -20.81 -11.52 -8.35
C ASN A 164 -19.60 -10.89 -7.63
N SER A 165 -18.63 -11.69 -7.21
CA SER A 165 -17.41 -11.23 -6.56
C SER A 165 -16.27 -12.08 -7.08
N ARG A 166 -15.09 -11.49 -7.20
CA ARG A 166 -13.87 -12.20 -7.54
C ARG A 166 -12.88 -11.99 -6.42
N ASN A 167 -12.64 -13.04 -5.64
CA ASN A 167 -11.47 -13.08 -4.80
C ASN A 167 -10.31 -13.48 -5.70
N ASP A 168 -9.13 -12.92 -5.48
CA ASP A 168 -7.97 -13.29 -6.28
C ASP A 168 -7.35 -14.62 -5.81
N GLN A 169 -8.16 -15.44 -5.14
CA GLN A 169 -7.88 -16.77 -4.61
C GLN A 169 -9.06 -17.71 -4.87
N GLU A 170 -8.77 -18.98 -5.15
CA GLU A 170 -9.76 -20.06 -5.20
C GLU A 170 -9.24 -21.28 -4.41
N TRP A 171 -10.14 -21.96 -3.71
CA TRP A 171 -9.78 -23.12 -2.90
C TRP A 171 -9.38 -24.31 -3.78
N GLY A 172 -8.26 -24.94 -3.43
CA GLY A 172 -7.80 -26.20 -4.01
C GLY A 172 -8.19 -27.39 -3.15
N ASP A 173 -7.48 -28.49 -3.34
CA ASP A 173 -7.73 -29.74 -2.60
C ASP A 173 -7.20 -29.68 -1.15
N TYR A 174 -7.71 -30.59 -0.33
CA TYR A 174 -7.29 -30.77 1.06
C TYR A 174 -6.49 -32.05 1.18
N PHE A 175 -5.45 -32.02 2.01
CA PHE A 175 -4.60 -33.18 2.28
C PHE A 175 -4.44 -33.35 3.78
N PRO A 176 -4.46 -34.59 4.31
CA PRO A 176 -4.18 -34.87 5.71
C PRO A 176 -2.84 -34.32 6.21
N THR A 177 -1.78 -34.38 5.38
CA THR A 177 -0.45 -33.89 5.74
C THR A 177 0.29 -33.27 4.56
N ILE A 178 1.31 -32.46 4.84
CA ILE A 178 2.25 -31.97 3.83
C ILE A 178 2.93 -33.13 3.08
N HIS A 179 3.19 -34.27 3.74
CA HIS A 179 3.80 -35.43 3.10
C HIS A 179 2.92 -36.00 1.98
N GLU A 180 1.61 -36.11 2.23
CA GLU A 180 0.64 -36.58 1.24
C GLU A 180 0.45 -35.58 0.09
N TYR A 181 0.49 -34.28 0.40
CA TYR A 181 0.50 -33.23 -0.61
C TYR A 181 1.70 -33.39 -1.54
N LEU A 182 2.92 -33.51 -1.00
CA LEU A 182 4.15 -33.62 -1.79
C LEU A 182 4.23 -34.93 -2.58
N LYS A 183 3.60 -35.99 -2.09
CA LYS A 183 3.44 -37.25 -2.85
C LYS A 183 2.53 -37.07 -4.06
N THR A 184 1.48 -36.25 -3.92
CA THR A 184 0.53 -35.95 -5.00
C THR A 184 1.11 -34.93 -6.00
N HIS A 185 1.90 -33.99 -5.50
CA HIS A 185 2.51 -32.89 -6.25
C HIS A 185 4.04 -32.90 -6.10
N PRO A 186 4.74 -33.82 -6.77
CA PRO A 186 6.20 -33.98 -6.63
C PRO A 186 7.01 -32.79 -7.16
N ASP A 187 6.41 -31.92 -7.97
CA ASP A 187 6.99 -30.67 -8.49
C ASP A 187 6.90 -29.50 -7.50
N ALA A 188 6.19 -29.68 -6.39
CA ALA A 188 5.99 -28.65 -5.39
C ALA A 188 7.27 -28.38 -4.58
N LYS A 189 7.51 -27.09 -4.30
CA LYS A 189 8.66 -26.62 -3.54
C LYS A 189 8.22 -26.21 -2.14
N GLN A 190 8.89 -26.74 -1.13
CA GLN A 190 8.70 -26.30 0.25
C GLN A 190 9.46 -24.99 0.51
N ARG A 191 8.83 -24.09 1.26
CA ARG A 191 9.33 -22.77 1.67
C ARG A 191 10.14 -22.03 0.59
N PRO A 192 9.63 -21.89 -0.65
CA PRO A 192 10.46 -21.44 -1.76
C PRO A 192 10.77 -19.94 -1.74
N ASN A 193 10.10 -19.17 -0.88
CA ASN A 193 10.22 -17.71 -0.86
C ASN A 193 9.75 -17.13 0.49
N ALA A 194 10.45 -17.47 1.57
CA ALA A 194 10.06 -17.10 2.95
C ALA A 194 9.87 -15.58 3.16
N SER A 195 10.50 -14.73 2.35
CA SER A 195 10.36 -13.27 2.45
C SER A 195 9.09 -12.72 1.78
N GLN A 196 8.51 -13.42 0.80
CA GLN A 196 7.28 -13.00 0.11
C GLN A 196 6.06 -13.84 0.46
N LEU A 197 6.27 -15.07 0.93
CA LEU A 197 5.24 -16.04 1.26
C LEU A 197 5.45 -16.66 2.66
N PRO A 198 5.73 -15.87 3.72
CA PRO A 198 6.02 -16.40 5.04
C PRO A 198 4.90 -17.28 5.60
N TYR A 199 3.64 -17.04 5.22
CA TYR A 199 2.48 -17.81 5.69
C TYR A 199 2.34 -19.16 4.98
N PHE A 200 2.85 -19.31 3.76
CA PHE A 200 2.66 -20.51 2.96
C PHE A 200 3.87 -21.44 3.04
N GLU A 201 3.60 -22.73 3.24
CA GLU A 201 4.65 -23.74 3.39
C GLU A 201 5.08 -24.33 2.06
N VAL A 202 4.21 -24.31 1.06
CA VAL A 202 4.47 -24.93 -0.25
C VAL A 202 3.98 -24.03 -1.39
N LEU A 203 4.74 -24.02 -2.48
CA LEU A 203 4.37 -23.43 -3.77
C LEU A 203 4.54 -24.48 -4.87
N ARG A 204 3.59 -24.54 -5.79
CA ARG A 204 3.77 -25.25 -7.07
C ARG A 204 3.19 -24.44 -8.22
N GLN A 205 3.55 -24.83 -9.44
CA GLN A 205 3.07 -24.21 -10.67
C GLN A 205 1.99 -25.09 -11.30
N PRO A 206 0.71 -24.68 -11.29
CA PRO A 206 -0.33 -25.39 -12.01
C PRO A 206 -0.03 -25.48 -13.51
N SER A 207 -0.38 -26.60 -14.13
CA SER A 207 -0.25 -26.77 -15.58
C SER A 207 -1.34 -25.99 -16.33
N LYS A 208 -1.11 -25.71 -17.63
CA LYS A 208 -2.14 -25.09 -18.48
C LYS A 208 -3.46 -25.87 -18.51
N ASP A 209 -3.36 -27.20 -18.62
CA ASP A 209 -4.54 -28.08 -18.65
C ASP A 209 -5.31 -28.07 -17.32
N GLU A 210 -4.59 -27.97 -16.20
CA GLU A 210 -5.19 -27.84 -14.88
C GLU A 210 -5.93 -26.50 -14.74
N LEU A 211 -5.31 -25.40 -15.16
CA LEU A 211 -5.97 -24.08 -15.16
C LEU A 211 -7.21 -24.05 -16.05
N LEU A 212 -7.15 -24.65 -17.25
CA LEU A 212 -8.31 -24.78 -18.15
C LEU A 212 -9.47 -25.56 -17.53
N LYS A 213 -9.18 -26.62 -16.77
CA LYS A 213 -10.20 -27.50 -16.20
C LYS A 213 -10.77 -27.00 -14.87
N ARG A 214 -9.93 -26.44 -14.00
CA ARG A 214 -10.32 -26.05 -12.63
C ARG A 214 -10.67 -24.57 -12.49
N ILE A 215 -9.83 -23.68 -13.04
CA ILE A 215 -9.91 -22.24 -12.76
C ILE A 215 -10.67 -21.48 -13.84
N ALA A 216 -10.38 -21.72 -15.12
CA ALA A 216 -11.04 -21.04 -16.23
C ALA A 216 -12.59 -21.11 -16.23
N PRO A 217 -13.24 -22.20 -15.77
CA PRO A 217 -14.70 -22.24 -15.69
C PRO A 217 -15.28 -21.23 -14.68
N ILE A 218 -14.53 -20.89 -13.63
CA ILE A 218 -14.98 -20.04 -12.53
C ILE A 218 -14.35 -18.64 -12.50
N ASP A 219 -13.22 -18.43 -13.20
CA ASP A 219 -12.56 -17.13 -13.31
C ASP A 219 -12.42 -16.67 -14.76
N ALA A 220 -13.03 -15.52 -15.09
CA ALA A 220 -13.04 -15.01 -16.46
C ALA A 220 -11.67 -14.50 -16.89
N ILE A 221 -10.92 -13.89 -15.97
CA ILE A 221 -9.58 -13.39 -16.27
C ILE A 221 -8.64 -14.54 -16.59
N SER A 222 -8.60 -15.56 -15.73
CA SER A 222 -7.78 -16.75 -15.96
C SER A 222 -8.19 -17.47 -17.25
N ARG A 223 -9.49 -17.57 -17.55
CA ARG A 223 -9.98 -18.12 -18.84
C ARG A 223 -9.41 -17.35 -20.02
N ILE A 224 -9.62 -16.04 -20.05
CA ILE A 224 -9.16 -15.14 -21.12
C ILE A 224 -7.64 -15.28 -21.32
N LEU A 225 -6.86 -15.31 -20.24
CA LEU A 225 -5.41 -15.45 -20.32
C LEU A 225 -4.98 -16.82 -20.85
N THR A 226 -5.64 -17.89 -20.40
CA THR A 226 -5.29 -19.26 -20.77
C THR A 226 -5.63 -19.55 -22.24
N GLU A 227 -6.78 -19.05 -22.70
CA GLU A 227 -7.21 -19.13 -24.11
C GLU A 227 -6.30 -18.29 -25.03
N ALA A 228 -5.81 -17.14 -24.55
CA ALA A 228 -4.84 -16.32 -25.26
C ALA A 228 -3.41 -16.90 -25.28
N GLY A 229 -3.18 -18.04 -24.62
CA GLY A 229 -1.88 -18.72 -24.61
C GLY A 229 -0.84 -18.06 -23.71
N VAL A 230 -1.26 -17.27 -22.71
CA VAL A 230 -0.36 -16.75 -21.67
C VAL A 230 0.22 -17.92 -20.87
N ALA A 231 1.49 -17.80 -20.46
CA ALA A 231 2.18 -18.84 -19.72
C ALA A 231 1.51 -19.06 -18.34
N PRO A 232 1.35 -20.31 -17.85
CA PRO A 232 0.67 -20.58 -16.58
C PRO A 232 1.23 -19.81 -15.37
N GLU A 233 2.55 -19.62 -15.31
CA GLU A 233 3.26 -18.85 -14.28
C GLU A 233 2.90 -17.35 -14.27
N ASP A 234 2.34 -16.86 -15.37
CA ASP A 234 1.81 -15.50 -15.50
C ASP A 234 0.30 -15.43 -15.21
N ILE A 235 -0.37 -16.55 -14.94
CA ILE A 235 -1.80 -16.60 -14.68
C ILE A 235 -2.07 -16.87 -13.21
N ALA A 236 -1.47 -17.94 -12.67
CA ALA A 236 -1.72 -18.38 -11.31
C ALA A 236 -0.58 -19.25 -10.77
N CYS A 237 -0.49 -19.31 -9.44
CA CYS A 237 0.28 -20.31 -8.72
C CYS A 237 -0.60 -21.02 -7.68
N ALA A 238 -0.19 -22.22 -7.26
CA ALA A 238 -0.84 -22.93 -6.16
C ALA A 238 0.04 -22.86 -4.92
N LEU A 239 -0.57 -22.43 -3.83
CA LEU A 239 0.03 -22.25 -2.52
C LEU A 239 -0.63 -23.22 -1.54
N ALA A 240 0.11 -23.74 -0.58
CA ALA A 240 -0.48 -24.57 0.47
C ALA A 240 0.10 -24.27 1.84
N TYR A 241 -0.73 -24.45 2.86
CA TYR A 241 -0.41 -24.14 4.26
C TYR A 241 -1.14 -25.11 5.20
N ASN A 242 -0.59 -25.32 6.39
CA ASN A 242 -1.28 -26.03 7.46
C ASN A 242 -2.40 -25.16 8.05
N GLN A 243 -3.65 -25.57 7.87
CA GLN A 243 -4.81 -24.91 8.41
C GLN A 243 -5.13 -25.50 9.80
N GLN A 244 -4.92 -24.68 10.84
CA GLN A 244 -5.16 -25.06 12.24
C GLN A 244 -6.50 -24.54 12.81
N CYS A 245 -7.23 -23.71 12.05
CA CYS A 245 -8.52 -23.17 12.47
C CYS A 245 -9.65 -24.19 12.22
N GLY A 246 -10.25 -24.73 13.29
CA GLY A 246 -11.38 -25.67 13.23
C GLY A 246 -11.20 -26.92 14.11
N THR A 247 -11.96 -27.98 13.83
CA THR A 247 -11.93 -29.25 14.59
C THR A 247 -10.95 -30.28 14.03
N GLU A 248 -10.42 -30.07 12.83
CA GLU A 248 -9.49 -30.99 12.15
C GLU A 248 -8.33 -30.20 11.53
N GLU A 249 -7.10 -30.53 11.94
CA GLU A 249 -5.88 -30.03 11.27
C GLU A 249 -5.80 -30.63 9.87
N ARG A 250 -5.54 -29.78 8.88
CA ARG A 250 -5.43 -30.21 7.48
C ARG A 250 -4.50 -29.32 6.70
N PHE A 251 -3.91 -29.87 5.65
CA PHE A 251 -3.07 -29.15 4.71
C PHE A 251 -3.92 -28.67 3.52
N GLN A 252 -4.10 -27.35 3.41
CA GLN A 252 -5.03 -26.73 2.48
C GLN A 252 -4.30 -26.11 1.29
N GLU A 253 -4.71 -26.48 0.08
CA GLU A 253 -4.26 -25.82 -1.15
C GLU A 253 -5.15 -24.61 -1.51
N VAL A 254 -4.54 -23.56 -2.05
CA VAL A 254 -5.20 -22.36 -2.58
C VAL A 254 -4.52 -21.94 -3.87
N TYR A 255 -5.31 -21.72 -4.92
CA TYR A 255 -4.84 -21.12 -6.16
C TYR A 255 -4.85 -19.60 -6.02
N ARG A 256 -3.69 -18.98 -6.15
CA ARG A 256 -3.53 -17.53 -6.26
C ARG A 256 -3.54 -17.16 -7.74
N MET A 257 -4.56 -16.43 -8.18
CA MET A 257 -4.68 -15.99 -9.58
C MET A 257 -4.23 -14.54 -9.71
N ARG A 258 -3.78 -14.10 -10.90
CA ARG A 258 -3.44 -12.69 -11.09
C ARG A 258 -4.63 -11.78 -10.78
N PRO A 259 -4.44 -10.75 -9.93
CA PRO A 259 -5.50 -9.84 -9.58
C PRO A 259 -5.83 -8.92 -10.76
N LEU A 260 -7.12 -8.67 -11.01
CA LEU A 260 -7.57 -7.67 -11.97
C LEU A 260 -7.59 -6.31 -11.30
N TRP A 261 -6.81 -5.39 -11.83
CA TRP A 261 -6.78 -3.99 -11.42
C TRP A 261 -7.30 -3.11 -12.57
N ALA A 262 -7.66 -1.86 -12.25
CA ALA A 262 -8.05 -0.88 -13.26
C ALA A 262 -7.47 0.49 -12.94
N VAL A 263 -7.03 1.21 -13.98
CA VAL A 263 -6.58 2.59 -13.86
C VAL A 263 -7.74 3.50 -14.26
N TYR A 264 -8.05 4.47 -13.40
CA TYR A 264 -8.99 5.54 -13.68
C TYR A 264 -8.28 6.89 -13.54
N LEU A 265 -8.55 7.80 -14.47
CA LEU A 265 -8.21 9.20 -14.34
C LEU A 265 -9.43 9.95 -13.80
N ALA A 266 -9.30 10.53 -12.61
CA ALA A 266 -10.29 11.46 -12.07
C ALA A 266 -9.88 12.89 -12.43
N VAL A 267 -10.77 13.61 -13.10
CA VAL A 267 -10.61 15.00 -13.52
C VAL A 267 -11.63 15.85 -12.78
N THR A 268 -11.17 16.58 -11.77
CA THR A 268 -12.03 17.40 -10.91
C THR A 268 -12.06 18.84 -11.41
N ASN A 269 -13.26 19.43 -11.53
CA ASN A 269 -13.42 20.85 -11.79
C ASN A 269 -13.03 21.65 -10.53
N MET A 270 -11.98 22.46 -10.63
CA MET A 270 -11.49 23.33 -9.55
C MET A 270 -11.91 24.78 -9.72
N ASP A 271 -12.62 25.12 -10.81
CA ASP A 271 -13.18 26.45 -11.01
C ASP A 271 -14.47 26.63 -10.20
N ALA A 272 -14.84 27.89 -9.99
CA ALA A 272 -16.09 28.28 -9.34
C ALA A 272 -17.29 28.22 -10.30
N VAL A 273 -17.04 27.99 -11.59
CA VAL A 273 -18.06 27.86 -12.65
C VAL A 273 -18.05 26.46 -13.25
N PRO A 274 -19.18 26.00 -13.83
CA PRO A 274 -19.22 24.71 -14.51
C PRO A 274 -18.25 24.64 -15.70
N VAL A 275 -17.60 23.50 -15.90
CA VAL A 275 -16.65 23.26 -17.00
C VAL A 275 -17.13 22.11 -17.87
N ALA A 276 -17.32 22.36 -19.17
CA ALA A 276 -17.70 21.32 -20.13
C ALA A 276 -16.45 20.70 -20.76
N LEU A 277 -16.22 19.41 -20.52
CA LEU A 277 -15.16 18.67 -21.19
C LEU A 277 -15.55 18.42 -22.65
N ASP A 278 -14.59 18.58 -23.57
CA ASP A 278 -14.81 18.41 -25.00
C ASP A 278 -14.18 17.11 -25.50
N SER A 279 -12.89 16.95 -25.24
CA SER A 279 -12.13 15.81 -25.76
C SER A 279 -10.89 15.53 -24.92
N LEU A 280 -10.44 14.28 -24.98
CA LEU A 280 -9.20 13.80 -24.38
C LEU A 280 -8.22 13.43 -25.49
N VAL A 281 -7.07 14.10 -25.52
CA VAL A 281 -5.93 13.70 -26.34
C VAL A 281 -5.16 12.63 -25.57
N CYS A 282 -4.97 11.47 -26.18
CA CYS A 282 -4.32 10.32 -25.54
C CYS A 282 -3.55 9.48 -26.56
N GLU A 283 -2.58 8.71 -26.06
CA GLU A 283 -1.96 7.64 -26.85
C GLU A 283 -2.86 6.40 -26.74
N LEU A 284 -3.41 5.96 -27.88
CA LEU A 284 -4.27 4.78 -27.93
C LEU A 284 -3.43 3.54 -28.19
N GLU A 285 -3.61 2.54 -27.33
CA GLU A 285 -3.06 1.20 -27.52
C GLU A 285 -4.22 0.24 -27.84
N ALA A 286 -4.45 0.04 -29.14
CA ALA A 286 -5.41 -0.92 -29.68
C ALA A 286 -4.64 -2.02 -30.41
N ARG A 287 -4.12 -2.99 -29.66
CA ARG A 287 -3.45 -4.17 -30.24
C ARG A 287 -4.49 -5.23 -30.62
N THR A 288 -4.16 -6.06 -31.61
CA THR A 288 -4.99 -7.22 -31.99
C THR A 288 -4.93 -8.30 -30.90
N GLY A 289 -5.99 -9.11 -30.78
CA GLY A 289 -6.09 -10.16 -29.75
C GLY A 289 -6.34 -9.61 -28.34
N LEU A 290 -5.79 -10.27 -27.32
CA LEU A 290 -5.98 -9.90 -25.91
C LEU A 290 -5.26 -8.60 -25.51
N GLY A 291 -4.23 -8.20 -26.25
CA GLY A 291 -3.40 -7.04 -25.87
C GLY A 291 -2.59 -7.25 -24.58
N TYR A 292 -2.35 -8.48 -24.12
CA TYR A 292 -1.50 -8.75 -22.95
C TYR A 292 -0.06 -8.25 -23.18
N ARG A 293 0.45 -7.41 -22.27
CA ARG A 293 1.80 -6.83 -22.34
C ARG A 293 2.26 -6.33 -20.96
N GLN A 294 3.56 -6.24 -20.74
CA GLN A 294 4.09 -5.57 -19.54
C GLN A 294 3.75 -4.08 -19.57
N LEU A 295 3.42 -3.47 -18.43
CA LEU A 295 3.11 -2.04 -18.34
C LEU A 295 4.26 -1.16 -18.85
N GLN A 296 5.50 -1.60 -18.64
CA GLN A 296 6.70 -0.90 -19.09
C GLN A 296 6.92 -1.01 -20.61
N ALA A 297 6.33 -2.02 -21.27
CA ALA A 297 6.40 -2.20 -22.72
C ALA A 297 5.36 -1.32 -23.45
N ARG A 298 5.07 -0.14 -22.90
CA ARG A 298 4.13 0.85 -23.43
C ARG A 298 4.61 1.31 -24.81
N ASP A 299 3.79 1.09 -25.83
CA ASP A 299 4.08 1.62 -27.16
C ASP A 299 3.63 3.08 -27.22
N ARG A 300 4.58 3.99 -27.46
CA ARG A 300 4.22 5.37 -27.74
C ARG A 300 3.65 5.46 -29.16
N HIS A 301 2.33 5.40 -29.26
CA HIS A 301 1.61 5.60 -30.52
C HIS A 301 1.33 7.08 -30.80
N LEU A 302 0.89 7.37 -32.02
CA LEU A 302 0.45 8.70 -32.40
C LEU A 302 -0.74 9.12 -31.53
N ALA A 303 -0.63 10.31 -30.91
CA ALA A 303 -1.71 10.89 -30.13
C ALA A 303 -3.00 10.99 -30.96
N SER A 304 -4.09 10.51 -30.37
CA SER A 304 -5.43 10.52 -30.93
C SER A 304 -6.35 11.37 -30.05
N THR A 305 -7.35 12.00 -30.66
CA THR A 305 -8.36 12.79 -29.92
C THR A 305 -9.62 11.94 -29.76
N CYS A 306 -9.98 11.65 -28.51
CA CYS A 306 -11.21 10.94 -28.15
C CYS A 306 -12.25 11.93 -27.64
N PRO A 307 -13.49 11.92 -28.16
CA PRO A 307 -14.54 12.79 -27.64
C PRO A 307 -14.89 12.42 -26.20
N LEU A 308 -15.13 13.43 -25.36
CA LEU A 308 -15.70 13.25 -24.03
C LEU A 308 -17.15 13.72 -24.02
N PRO A 309 -18.00 13.23 -23.09
CA PRO A 309 -19.34 13.77 -22.92
C PRO A 309 -19.27 15.27 -22.63
N GLN A 310 -20.01 16.09 -23.40
CA GLN A 310 -20.06 17.55 -23.23
C GLN A 310 -20.92 18.00 -22.03
N ALA A 311 -21.22 17.09 -21.10
CA ALA A 311 -21.91 17.43 -19.86
C ALA A 311 -21.01 18.32 -18.99
N ALA A 312 -21.54 19.44 -18.53
CA ALA A 312 -20.79 20.37 -17.69
C ALA A 312 -20.58 19.77 -16.29
N LEU A 313 -19.33 19.74 -15.84
CA LEU A 313 -18.96 19.40 -14.48
C LEU A 313 -19.21 20.60 -13.57
N ALA A 314 -20.07 20.45 -12.57
CA ALA A 314 -20.24 21.46 -11.53
C ALA A 314 -18.91 21.69 -10.76
N PRO A 315 -18.74 22.84 -10.08
CA PRO A 315 -17.60 23.06 -9.19
C PRO A 315 -17.39 21.89 -8.21
N GLY A 316 -16.19 21.33 -8.16
CA GLY A 316 -15.84 20.17 -7.36
C GLY A 316 -16.28 18.80 -7.92
N ALA A 317 -17.17 18.76 -8.92
CA ALA A 317 -17.56 17.51 -9.57
C ALA A 317 -16.41 16.93 -10.40
N SER A 318 -16.42 15.62 -10.62
CA SER A 318 -15.32 14.92 -11.29
C SER A 318 -15.79 14.04 -12.44
N ALA A 319 -15.12 14.12 -13.58
CA ALA A 319 -15.19 13.07 -14.60
C ALA A 319 -14.24 11.93 -14.20
N VAL A 320 -14.73 10.69 -14.25
CA VAL A 320 -13.94 9.49 -14.03
C VAL A 320 -13.77 8.78 -15.38
N ILE A 321 -12.54 8.71 -15.85
CA ILE A 321 -12.20 8.22 -17.18
C ILE A 321 -11.42 6.92 -17.03
N PRO A 322 -11.96 5.76 -17.44
CA PRO A 322 -11.20 4.50 -17.47
C PRO A 322 -10.02 4.59 -18.43
N VAL A 323 -8.83 4.21 -17.98
CA VAL A 323 -7.56 4.37 -18.72
C VAL A 323 -7.04 3.04 -19.23
N ALA A 324 -6.99 2.02 -18.37
CA ALA A 324 -6.48 0.69 -18.72
C ALA A 324 -6.96 -0.36 -17.72
N ALA A 325 -7.12 -1.61 -18.17
CA ALA A 325 -7.19 -2.77 -17.30
C ALA A 325 -5.77 -3.32 -17.06
N LEU A 326 -5.44 -3.56 -15.80
CA LEU A 326 -4.13 -4.05 -15.37
C LEU A 326 -4.26 -5.44 -14.75
N LEU A 327 -3.21 -6.23 -14.86
CA LEU A 327 -3.00 -7.42 -14.04
C LEU A 327 -1.92 -7.10 -13.02
N GLY A 328 -2.29 -7.11 -11.74
CA GLY A 328 -1.33 -6.92 -10.66
C GLY A 328 -0.39 -8.13 -10.49
N PRO A 329 0.54 -8.04 -9.53
CA PRO A 329 1.46 -9.13 -9.24
C PRO A 329 0.76 -10.33 -8.61
N LEU A 330 1.29 -11.54 -8.88
CA LEU A 330 0.96 -12.73 -8.10
C LEU A 330 1.53 -12.66 -6.67
N TRP A 331 2.61 -11.92 -6.50
CA TRP A 331 3.32 -11.68 -5.24
C TRP A 331 2.79 -10.42 -4.54
N PRO A 332 3.12 -10.20 -3.24
CA PRO A 332 2.78 -8.93 -2.58
C PRO A 332 3.31 -7.73 -3.35
N ASP A 333 2.47 -6.71 -3.55
CA ASP A 333 2.80 -5.55 -4.39
C ASP A 333 3.71 -4.51 -3.72
N ARG A 334 4.03 -4.72 -2.43
CA ARG A 334 4.88 -3.85 -1.60
C ARG A 334 4.53 -2.37 -1.75
N PHE A 335 3.23 -2.07 -1.80
CA PHE A 335 2.76 -0.69 -1.86
C PHE A 335 3.14 0.07 -0.58
N GLU A 336 3.78 1.23 -0.74
CA GLU A 336 4.19 2.09 0.37
C GLU A 336 3.23 3.29 0.48
N PRO A 337 2.25 3.27 1.41
CA PRO A 337 1.34 4.39 1.58
C PRO A 337 2.06 5.58 2.22
N LEU A 338 1.87 6.77 1.64
CA LEU A 338 2.13 8.05 2.31
C LEU A 338 0.98 8.39 3.27
N TRP A 339 -0.24 8.01 2.90
CA TRP A 339 -1.44 8.18 3.69
C TRP A 339 -2.51 7.18 3.26
N THR A 340 -3.33 6.75 4.22
CA THR A 340 -4.48 5.87 3.99
C THR A 340 -5.68 6.34 4.80
N GLU A 341 -6.85 6.33 4.16
CA GLU A 341 -8.16 6.48 4.77
C GLU A 341 -8.94 5.18 4.65
N PHE A 342 -9.64 4.82 5.72
CA PHE A 342 -10.47 3.64 5.80
C PHE A 342 -11.93 4.03 5.97
N THR A 343 -12.82 3.27 5.35
CA THR A 343 -14.27 3.44 5.45
C THR A 343 -14.93 2.09 5.62
N ASP A 344 -15.68 1.93 6.70
CA ASP A 344 -16.44 0.71 6.94
C ASP A 344 -17.72 0.71 6.11
N LEU A 345 -17.98 -0.40 5.42
CA LEU A 345 -19.17 -0.60 4.62
C LEU A 345 -20.19 -1.42 5.40
N SER A 346 -21.47 -1.11 5.19
CA SER A 346 -22.60 -1.77 5.87
C SER A 346 -22.70 -3.30 5.65
N ASN A 347 -21.96 -3.84 4.68
CA ASN A 347 -21.88 -5.27 4.40
C ASN A 347 -20.76 -6.00 5.19
N GLY A 348 -20.05 -5.30 6.09
CA GLY A 348 -18.96 -5.87 6.89
C GLY A 348 -17.62 -5.95 6.15
N ARG A 349 -17.46 -5.14 5.12
CA ARG A 349 -16.18 -4.96 4.41
C ARG A 349 -15.64 -3.57 4.69
N GLY A 350 -14.33 -3.43 4.70
CA GLY A 350 -13.68 -2.13 4.67
C GLY A 350 -13.34 -1.72 3.23
N GLN A 351 -13.33 -0.41 2.99
CA GLN A 351 -12.74 0.20 1.80
C GLN A 351 -11.58 1.08 2.24
N SER A 352 -10.46 0.98 1.54
CA SER A 352 -9.31 1.86 1.77
C SER A 352 -9.03 2.71 0.53
N VAL A 353 -8.79 4.00 0.76
CA VAL A 353 -8.18 4.92 -0.21
C VAL A 353 -6.80 5.24 0.29
N SER A 354 -5.77 4.94 -0.48
CA SER A 354 -4.39 5.28 -0.10
C SER A 354 -3.72 6.11 -1.17
N HIS A 355 -2.79 6.97 -0.78
CA HIS A 355 -1.90 7.69 -1.69
C HIS A 355 -0.47 7.24 -1.40
N GLY A 356 0.29 6.84 -2.41
CA GLY A 356 1.61 6.25 -2.16
C GLY A 356 2.39 5.81 -3.39
N ASP A 357 3.39 4.97 -3.15
CA ASP A 357 4.33 4.43 -4.13
C ASP A 357 4.02 2.96 -4.44
N LEU A 358 3.74 2.67 -5.70
CA LEU A 358 3.50 1.34 -6.29
C LEU A 358 4.60 0.96 -7.30
N SER A 359 5.67 1.75 -7.40
CA SER A 359 6.71 1.57 -8.41
C SER A 359 7.55 0.30 -8.20
N ALA A 360 7.61 -0.22 -6.97
CA ALA A 360 8.24 -1.51 -6.68
C ALA A 360 7.60 -2.68 -7.45
N ALA A 361 6.30 -2.61 -7.73
CA ALA A 361 5.57 -3.62 -8.50
C ALA A 361 5.63 -3.41 -10.03
N ALA A 362 6.23 -2.31 -10.52
CA ALA A 362 6.11 -1.87 -11.91
C ALA A 362 6.53 -2.92 -12.95
N SER A 363 7.57 -3.71 -12.68
CA SER A 363 8.08 -4.75 -13.59
C SER A 363 7.23 -6.03 -13.61
N THR A 364 6.26 -6.13 -12.70
CA THR A 364 5.38 -7.29 -12.56
C THR A 364 3.94 -7.00 -12.96
N ILE A 365 3.61 -5.73 -13.22
CA ILE A 365 2.28 -5.30 -13.64
C ILE A 365 2.18 -5.43 -15.17
N SER A 366 1.13 -6.10 -15.62
CA SER A 366 0.79 -6.21 -17.04
C SER A 366 -0.46 -5.40 -17.36
N VAL A 367 -0.64 -5.04 -18.62
CA VAL A 367 -1.85 -4.44 -19.19
C VAL A 367 -2.56 -5.50 -20.01
N ILE A 368 -3.90 -5.53 -19.93
CA ILE A 368 -4.75 -6.36 -20.78
C ILE A 368 -5.80 -5.51 -21.48
N GLY A 369 -6.17 -5.90 -22.69
CA GLY A 369 -7.13 -5.16 -23.50
C GLY A 369 -6.61 -3.79 -23.98
N PRO A 370 -7.53 -2.93 -24.43
CA PRO A 370 -7.20 -1.59 -24.89
C PRO A 370 -6.74 -0.70 -23.73
N ALA A 371 -5.82 0.22 -24.01
CA ALA A 371 -5.47 1.30 -23.10
C ALA A 371 -5.52 2.65 -23.82
N MET A 372 -5.82 3.70 -23.05
CA MET A 372 -5.75 5.08 -23.53
C MET A 372 -4.97 5.92 -22.54
N TRP A 373 -3.76 6.34 -22.89
CA TRP A 373 -2.90 7.08 -21.97
C TRP A 373 -3.10 8.59 -22.13
N PRO A 374 -3.73 9.27 -21.14
CA PRO A 374 -4.09 10.68 -21.24
C PRO A 374 -2.85 11.58 -21.37
N LEU A 375 -2.93 12.57 -22.26
CA LEU A 375 -1.91 13.60 -22.44
C LEU A 375 -2.46 15.00 -22.17
N VAL A 376 -3.62 15.32 -22.75
CA VAL A 376 -4.23 16.65 -22.67
C VAL A 376 -5.74 16.53 -22.64
N ILE A 377 -6.40 17.27 -21.75
CA ILE A 377 -7.85 17.44 -21.74
C ILE A 377 -8.21 18.77 -22.36
N ARG A 378 -9.13 18.75 -23.32
CA ARG A 378 -9.72 19.95 -23.90
C ARG A 378 -11.09 20.20 -23.31
N MET A 379 -11.37 21.46 -22.99
CA MET A 379 -12.60 21.92 -22.35
C MET A 379 -13.07 23.23 -22.97
N LYS A 380 -14.38 23.47 -22.94
CA LYS A 380 -14.96 24.73 -23.40
C LYS A 380 -15.02 25.73 -22.26
N GLN A 381 -14.44 26.91 -22.46
CA GLN A 381 -14.48 28.05 -21.54
C GLN A 381 -14.81 29.31 -22.34
N ASP A 382 -15.90 30.00 -22.00
CA ASP A 382 -16.35 31.24 -22.66
C ASP A 382 -16.40 31.14 -24.20
N ALA A 383 -16.93 30.03 -24.71
CA ALA A 383 -17.00 29.66 -26.13
C ALA A 383 -15.65 29.40 -26.83
N THR A 384 -14.54 29.39 -26.10
CA THR A 384 -13.21 29.00 -26.59
C THR A 384 -12.82 27.61 -26.08
N LEU A 385 -12.00 26.90 -26.86
CA LEU A 385 -11.46 25.61 -26.46
C LEU A 385 -10.12 25.81 -25.77
N VAL A 386 -10.05 25.46 -24.49
CA VAL A 386 -8.85 25.54 -23.66
C VAL A 386 -8.31 24.13 -23.42
N ALA A 387 -6.99 24.00 -23.38
CA ALA A 387 -6.30 22.74 -23.11
C ALA A 387 -5.67 22.77 -21.71
N SER A 388 -5.74 21.64 -21.01
CA SER A 388 -5.02 21.38 -19.78
C SER A 388 -4.20 20.11 -19.93
N ASP A 389 -2.91 20.18 -19.64
CA ASP A 389 -2.05 19.00 -19.65
C ASP A 389 -2.48 18.01 -18.56
N VAL A 390 -2.31 16.73 -18.86
CA VAL A 390 -2.49 15.63 -17.91
C VAL A 390 -1.12 15.00 -17.70
N HIS A 391 -0.70 14.90 -16.45
CA HIS A 391 0.55 14.23 -16.13
C HIS A 391 0.47 12.75 -16.50
N GLU A 392 1.62 12.14 -16.82
CA GLU A 392 1.67 10.70 -17.08
C GLU A 392 1.31 9.90 -15.82
N LEU A 393 0.83 8.66 -15.99
CA LEU A 393 0.68 7.71 -14.89
C LEU A 393 2.04 7.48 -14.23
N ASN A 394 2.20 7.98 -13.01
CA ASN A 394 3.42 7.84 -12.23
C ASN A 394 3.15 6.95 -11.03
N LEU A 395 3.60 5.69 -11.08
CA LEU A 395 3.40 4.71 -10.00
C LEU A 395 3.99 5.15 -8.65
N LYS A 396 4.91 6.11 -8.59
CA LYS A 396 5.41 6.69 -7.33
C LYS A 396 4.45 7.68 -6.68
N ASN A 397 3.35 8.00 -7.36
CA ASN A 397 2.40 9.03 -6.97
C ASN A 397 1.01 8.66 -7.51
N VAL A 398 0.45 7.58 -6.99
CA VAL A 398 -0.90 7.11 -7.35
C VAL A 398 -1.79 7.03 -6.13
N TYR A 399 -3.08 7.20 -6.36
CA TYR A 399 -4.08 6.77 -5.41
C TYR A 399 -4.40 5.29 -5.66
N THR A 400 -4.56 4.50 -4.61
CA THR A 400 -5.05 3.12 -4.72
C THR A 400 -6.39 3.00 -4.03
N LEU A 401 -7.30 2.25 -4.63
CA LEU A 401 -8.63 1.99 -4.10
C LEU A 401 -8.81 0.48 -3.96
N SER A 402 -9.01 0.01 -2.72
CA SER A 402 -9.08 -1.41 -2.40
C SER A 402 -10.28 -1.71 -1.51
N ARG A 403 -10.81 -2.93 -1.63
CA ARG A 403 -11.83 -3.48 -0.73
C ARG A 403 -11.26 -4.70 -0.04
N TYR A 404 -11.46 -4.78 1.26
CA TYR A 404 -10.96 -5.87 2.08
C TYR A 404 -12.06 -6.33 3.03
N TRP A 405 -11.95 -7.59 3.44
CA TRP A 405 -12.67 -8.07 4.60
C TRP A 405 -11.81 -7.81 5.83
N GLU A 406 -12.45 -7.49 6.96
CA GLU A 406 -11.76 -7.57 8.24
C GLU A 406 -11.25 -9.01 8.41
N CYS A 407 -9.94 -9.13 8.56
CA CYS A 407 -9.31 -10.40 8.90
C CYS A 407 -9.32 -10.49 10.42
N GLY A 408 -9.86 -11.58 10.94
CA GLY A 408 -9.66 -11.99 12.32
C GLY A 408 -8.71 -13.18 12.34
N SER A 409 -7.56 -13.01 12.97
CA SER A 409 -6.59 -14.07 13.21
C SER A 409 -6.03 -13.99 14.61
N CYS A 410 -5.81 -15.17 15.14
CA CYS A 410 -5.05 -15.40 16.36
C CYS A 410 -3.63 -14.81 16.22
N PRO A 411 -3.02 -14.39 17.33
CA PRO A 411 -1.78 -13.60 17.33
C PRO A 411 -0.62 -14.29 16.63
N HIS A 412 0.21 -13.50 15.94
CA HIS A 412 1.28 -13.98 15.08
C HIS A 412 2.62 -14.08 15.80
N LEU A 413 3.26 -15.25 15.70
CA LEU A 413 4.55 -15.52 16.29
C LEU A 413 5.68 -15.51 15.26
N PHE A 414 6.77 -14.86 15.64
CA PHE A 414 8.00 -14.73 14.86
C PHE A 414 9.20 -15.14 15.70
N VAL A 415 10.28 -15.53 15.03
CA VAL A 415 11.62 -15.62 15.61
C VAL A 415 12.50 -14.50 15.08
N GLU A 416 13.25 -13.88 15.97
CA GLU A 416 14.25 -12.86 15.68
C GLU A 416 15.65 -13.47 15.83
N THR A 417 16.49 -13.30 14.81
CA THR A 417 17.90 -13.71 14.86
C THR A 417 18.74 -12.67 15.63
N PRO A 418 19.97 -12.99 16.07
CA PRO A 418 20.89 -12.00 16.65
C PRO A 418 21.18 -10.77 15.77
N LEU A 419 20.94 -10.88 14.45
CA LEU A 419 21.09 -9.78 13.50
C LEU A 419 19.83 -8.91 13.39
N GLY A 420 18.75 -9.25 14.10
CA GLY A 420 17.45 -8.57 14.07
C GLY A 420 16.54 -9.05 12.92
N GLU A 421 16.91 -10.10 12.19
CA GLU A 421 16.07 -10.59 11.10
C GLU A 421 14.89 -11.38 11.65
N LEU A 422 13.67 -11.08 11.18
CA LEU A 422 12.45 -11.77 11.57
C LEU A 422 12.09 -12.88 10.58
N SER A 423 11.68 -14.03 11.10
CA SER A 423 11.01 -15.07 10.32
C SER A 423 9.75 -15.57 11.04
N TYR A 424 8.72 -15.86 10.25
CA TYR A 424 7.40 -16.24 10.77
C TYR A 424 7.38 -17.71 11.21
N LEU A 425 6.80 -17.99 12.39
CA LEU A 425 6.66 -19.34 12.94
C LEU A 425 5.23 -19.88 12.85
N GLY A 426 4.22 -19.01 12.92
CA GLY A 426 2.81 -19.43 12.92
C GLY A 426 1.94 -18.56 13.82
N GLU A 427 0.74 -19.05 14.08
CA GLU A 427 -0.27 -18.40 14.92
C GLU A 427 -0.29 -19.05 16.31
N LEU A 428 -0.44 -18.26 17.38
CA LEU A 428 -0.75 -18.78 18.71
C LEU A 428 -2.26 -18.83 18.91
N PHE A 429 -2.73 -19.80 19.70
CA PHE A 429 -4.14 -19.94 20.06
C PHE A 429 -5.09 -20.11 18.86
N ALA A 430 -4.61 -20.78 17.80
CA ALA A 430 -5.26 -20.89 16.49
C ALA A 430 -6.62 -21.64 16.46
N ARG A 431 -6.98 -22.36 17.53
CA ARG A 431 -8.13 -23.27 17.53
C ARG A 431 -9.47 -22.54 17.55
N ALA A 432 -9.69 -21.68 18.54
CA ALA A 432 -10.96 -20.97 18.73
C ALA A 432 -10.81 -19.68 19.57
N PRO A 433 -11.59 -18.62 19.26
CA PRO A 433 -11.59 -17.39 20.04
C PRO A 433 -12.23 -17.60 21.41
N GLY A 434 -11.70 -16.93 22.42
CA GLY A 434 -12.18 -16.95 23.80
C GLY A 434 -11.90 -18.26 24.55
N GLU A 435 -11.37 -19.29 23.89
CA GLU A 435 -10.98 -20.54 24.53
C GLU A 435 -9.52 -20.50 24.97
N GLU A 436 -9.27 -20.82 26.24
CA GLU A 436 -7.91 -21.04 26.74
C GLU A 436 -7.25 -22.20 26.00
N GLN A 437 -6.04 -21.95 25.52
CA GLN A 437 -5.24 -22.86 24.74
C GLN A 437 -3.80 -22.85 25.26
N GLU A 438 -3.15 -24.01 25.20
CA GLU A 438 -1.73 -24.16 25.45
C GLU A 438 -1.01 -24.36 24.12
N HIS A 439 0.02 -23.56 23.88
CA HIS A 439 0.88 -23.67 22.70
C HIS A 439 2.34 -23.76 23.13
N VAL A 440 3.06 -24.74 22.60
CA VAL A 440 4.46 -25.01 22.95
C VAL A 440 5.33 -24.78 21.73
N VAL A 441 6.35 -23.94 21.92
CA VAL A 441 7.36 -23.62 20.91
C VAL A 441 8.70 -24.14 21.40
N ILE A 442 9.35 -24.96 20.57
CA ILE A 442 10.76 -25.25 20.74
C ILE A 442 11.50 -24.22 19.91
N VAL A 443 12.32 -23.41 20.58
CA VAL A 443 13.01 -22.29 19.96
C VAL A 443 14.03 -22.85 18.95
N PRO A 444 13.96 -22.41 17.67
CA PRO A 444 14.83 -22.92 16.63
C PRO A 444 16.28 -22.44 16.83
N ASP A 445 17.20 -23.11 16.14
CA ASP A 445 18.62 -22.75 16.12
C ASP A 445 18.81 -21.30 15.66
N ASP A 446 19.84 -20.64 16.19
CA ASP A 446 20.17 -19.23 15.91
C ASP A 446 19.10 -18.18 16.30
N ALA A 447 18.13 -18.53 17.16
CA ALA A 447 17.16 -17.57 17.70
C ALA A 447 17.75 -16.72 18.84
N ALA A 448 17.51 -15.41 18.81
CA ALA A 448 17.79 -14.49 19.90
C ALA A 448 16.53 -14.09 20.69
N ALA A 449 15.38 -14.02 20.02
CA ALA A 449 14.10 -13.72 20.65
C ALA A 449 12.92 -14.37 19.91
N LEU A 450 11.84 -14.60 20.65
CA LEU A 450 10.50 -14.76 20.08
C LEU A 450 9.79 -13.41 20.10
N VAL A 451 9.14 -13.06 19.00
CA VAL A 451 8.33 -11.84 18.89
C VAL A 451 6.90 -12.26 18.62
N LEU A 452 6.01 -11.95 19.54
CA LEU A 452 4.58 -12.10 19.36
C LEU A 452 4.00 -10.74 18.94
N ALA A 453 3.18 -10.71 17.91
CA ALA A 453 2.55 -9.49 17.41
C ALA A 453 1.05 -9.72 17.18
N GLU A 454 0.24 -8.79 17.67
CA GLU A 454 -1.19 -8.72 17.36
C GLU A 454 -1.37 -7.80 16.14
N LEU A 455 -1.62 -8.36 14.96
CA LEU A 455 -1.67 -7.59 13.71
C LEU A 455 -3.10 -7.23 13.30
N GLU A 456 -4.08 -7.92 13.87
CA GLU A 456 -5.50 -7.81 13.58
C GLU A 456 -6.25 -6.99 14.63
N ASP A 457 -7.53 -6.69 14.37
CA ASP A 457 -8.39 -6.00 15.34
C ASP A 457 -8.93 -6.96 16.39
N GLU A 458 -7.99 -7.51 17.17
CA GLU A 458 -8.21 -8.52 18.19
C GLU A 458 -7.50 -8.15 19.50
N ILE A 459 -7.92 -8.81 20.58
CA ILE A 459 -7.27 -8.71 21.88
C ILE A 459 -6.70 -10.08 22.23
N THR A 460 -5.39 -10.18 22.25
CA THR A 460 -4.66 -11.35 22.72
C THR A 460 -4.41 -11.26 24.21
N VAL A 461 -4.71 -12.34 24.93
CA VAL A 461 -4.49 -12.48 26.37
C VAL A 461 -3.57 -13.67 26.63
N ILE A 462 -2.43 -13.43 27.28
CA ILE A 462 -1.50 -14.47 27.71
C ILE A 462 -1.58 -14.57 29.22
N ASP A 463 -2.33 -15.57 29.71
CA ASP A 463 -2.52 -15.83 31.13
C ASP A 463 -1.21 -16.29 31.78
N ARG A 464 -0.44 -17.14 31.08
CA ARG A 464 0.87 -17.63 31.54
C ARG A 464 1.86 -17.79 30.39
N LEU A 465 3.09 -17.30 30.62
CA LEU A 465 4.26 -17.58 29.80
C LEU A 465 5.29 -18.34 30.64
N ILE A 466 5.70 -19.51 30.16
CA ILE A 466 6.67 -20.39 30.83
C ILE A 466 7.85 -20.62 29.88
N VAL A 467 9.08 -20.41 30.34
CA VAL A 467 10.31 -20.71 29.58
C VAL A 467 11.13 -21.70 30.39
N ASN A 468 11.44 -22.85 29.79
CA ASN A 468 12.18 -23.95 30.43
C ASN A 468 11.60 -24.37 31.80
N GLY A 469 10.27 -24.37 31.92
CA GLY A 469 9.56 -24.71 33.15
C GLY A 469 9.47 -23.58 34.19
N HIS A 470 10.10 -22.43 33.95
CA HIS A 470 10.02 -21.26 34.83
C HIS A 470 8.99 -20.25 34.31
N ARG A 471 8.06 -19.82 35.16
CA ARG A 471 7.10 -18.76 34.81
C ARG A 471 7.84 -17.44 34.64
N VAL A 472 7.79 -16.89 33.43
CA VAL A 472 8.43 -15.62 33.06
C VAL A 472 7.46 -14.45 33.22
N SER A 473 6.20 -14.64 32.81
CA SER A 473 5.16 -13.61 32.89
C SER A 473 3.75 -14.20 32.97
N GLY A 474 2.76 -13.33 33.17
CA GLY A 474 1.33 -13.64 33.08
C GLY A 474 0.51 -12.37 32.98
N ASP A 475 -0.76 -12.53 32.60
CA ASP A 475 -1.75 -11.46 32.46
C ASP A 475 -1.35 -10.38 31.42
N ILE A 476 -0.65 -10.77 30.35
CA ILE A 476 -0.30 -9.87 29.25
C ILE A 476 -1.52 -9.69 28.35
N ARG A 477 -1.81 -8.45 27.96
CA ARG A 477 -2.84 -8.12 26.97
C ARG A 477 -2.20 -7.35 25.82
N LEU A 478 -2.41 -7.82 24.60
CA LEU A 478 -1.95 -7.18 23.37
C LEU A 478 -3.20 -6.80 22.56
N GLY A 479 -3.28 -5.54 22.13
CA GLY A 479 -4.21 -5.10 21.12
C GLY A 479 -3.53 -4.91 19.76
N LYS A 480 -4.30 -4.56 18.74
CA LYS A 480 -3.79 -4.31 17.39
C LYS A 480 -2.55 -3.41 17.36
N GLY A 481 -1.47 -3.91 16.78
CA GLY A 481 -0.18 -3.24 16.64
C GLY A 481 0.77 -3.45 17.82
N ASP A 482 0.32 -4.04 18.93
CA ASP A 482 1.17 -4.33 20.07
C ASP A 482 2.07 -5.54 19.79
N THR A 483 3.27 -5.49 20.35
CA THR A 483 4.26 -6.58 20.26
C THR A 483 4.80 -6.96 21.64
N LEU A 484 5.11 -8.24 21.81
CA LEU A 484 5.80 -8.78 22.96
C LEU A 484 7.07 -9.49 22.49
N ARG A 485 8.23 -9.00 22.93
CA ARG A 485 9.53 -9.60 22.66
C ARG A 485 10.02 -10.39 23.87
N ILE A 486 10.40 -11.65 23.65
CA ILE A 486 10.85 -12.59 24.68
C ILE A 486 12.25 -13.06 24.30
N GLU A 487 13.26 -12.72 25.09
CA GLU A 487 14.62 -13.22 24.87
C GLU A 487 14.69 -14.72 25.17
N VAL A 488 15.24 -15.47 24.22
CA VAL A 488 15.34 -16.93 24.28
C VAL A 488 16.69 -17.38 23.72
N ARG A 489 17.02 -18.65 23.96
CA ARG A 489 18.15 -19.34 23.36
C ARG A 489 17.67 -20.54 22.56
N GLU A 490 18.49 -20.97 21.63
CA GLU A 490 18.30 -22.24 20.90
C GLU A 490 17.91 -23.37 21.87
N THR A 491 16.93 -24.18 21.44
CA THR A 491 16.32 -25.29 22.19
C THR A 491 15.48 -24.92 23.42
N ASP A 492 15.37 -23.64 23.79
CA ASP A 492 14.48 -23.23 24.87
C ASP A 492 13.05 -23.69 24.58
N ARG A 493 12.40 -24.24 25.61
CA ARG A 493 10.99 -24.64 25.54
C ARG A 493 10.12 -23.53 26.10
N CYS A 494 9.41 -22.83 25.21
CA CYS A 494 8.47 -21.78 25.55
C CYS A 494 7.04 -22.32 25.50
N THR A 495 6.28 -22.16 26.59
CA THR A 495 4.87 -22.53 26.67
C THR A 495 4.04 -21.28 26.92
N PHE A 496 3.12 -21.02 25.99
CA PHE A 496 2.15 -19.95 26.03
C PHE A 496 0.80 -20.55 26.42
N ILE A 497 0.16 -19.99 27.44
CA ILE A 497 -1.19 -20.37 27.85
C ILE A 497 -2.03 -19.09 27.85
N GLY A 498 -3.10 -19.10 27.07
CA GLY A 498 -3.91 -17.92 26.85
C GLY A 498 -4.99 -18.12 25.80
N HIS A 499 -5.56 -17.01 25.35
CA HIS A 499 -6.62 -16.98 24.35
C HIS A 499 -6.61 -15.64 23.63
N TYR A 500 -7.36 -15.53 22.53
CA TYR A 500 -7.60 -14.28 21.83
C TYR A 500 -9.10 -13.97 21.79
N GLN A 501 -9.47 -12.70 21.65
CA GLN A 501 -10.86 -12.25 21.55
C GLN A 501 -11.04 -11.34 20.33
N THR A 502 -12.10 -11.57 19.57
CA THR A 502 -12.41 -10.75 18.38
C THR A 502 -13.53 -9.77 18.69
N ALA A 503 -13.45 -8.55 18.14
CA ALA A 503 -14.52 -7.56 18.27
C ALA A 503 -15.76 -7.92 17.43
N THR A 504 -15.59 -8.70 16.35
CA THR A 504 -16.66 -9.07 15.43
C THR A 504 -16.79 -10.60 15.29
N ASN A 505 -18.01 -11.08 15.08
CA ASN A 505 -18.30 -12.50 14.79
C ASN A 505 -18.08 -12.87 13.31
N ARG A 506 -17.66 -11.92 12.46
CA ARG A 506 -17.48 -12.14 11.02
C ARG A 506 -16.00 -12.36 10.71
N ARG A 507 -15.64 -13.63 10.50
CA ARG A 507 -14.28 -14.03 10.15
C ARG A 507 -14.10 -13.99 8.63
N SER A 508 -13.02 -13.36 8.18
CA SER A 508 -12.42 -13.69 6.88
C SER A 508 -11.15 -14.49 7.12
N THR A 509 -11.13 -15.74 6.67
CA THR A 509 -9.97 -16.63 6.73
C THR A 509 -9.18 -16.56 5.42
N GLU A 510 -9.03 -15.36 4.82
CA GLU A 510 -8.32 -15.17 3.55
C GLU A 510 -6.80 -15.31 3.79
N PRO A 511 -6.16 -16.43 3.42
CA PRO A 511 -4.75 -16.68 3.76
C PRO A 511 -3.80 -15.70 3.06
N TRP A 512 -4.19 -15.13 1.92
CA TRP A 512 -3.39 -14.08 1.28
C TRP A 512 -3.31 -12.79 2.08
N MET A 513 -4.42 -12.36 2.67
CA MET A 513 -4.45 -11.15 3.50
C MET A 513 -3.52 -11.31 4.70
N ARG A 514 -3.55 -12.49 5.36
CA ARG A 514 -2.61 -12.83 6.44
C ARG A 514 -1.17 -12.75 5.99
N ASN A 515 -0.86 -13.36 4.85
CA ASN A 515 0.49 -13.28 4.28
C ASN A 515 0.93 -11.82 4.03
N GLN A 516 0.03 -10.96 3.56
CA GLN A 516 0.33 -9.53 3.37
C GLN A 516 0.58 -8.80 4.69
N LEU A 517 -0.20 -9.06 5.75
CA LEU A 517 0.02 -8.49 7.08
C LEU A 517 1.38 -8.90 7.66
N ILE A 518 1.72 -10.18 7.56
CA ILE A 518 2.99 -10.75 8.03
C ILE A 518 4.17 -10.13 7.27
N CYS A 519 4.08 -10.03 5.93
CA CYS A 519 5.11 -9.37 5.13
C CYS A 519 5.28 -7.89 5.49
N ALA A 520 4.17 -7.15 5.67
CA ALA A 520 4.22 -5.74 6.04
C ALA A 520 4.89 -5.53 7.41
N PHE A 521 4.60 -6.39 8.38
CA PHE A 521 5.23 -6.35 9.70
C PHE A 521 6.75 -6.62 9.62
N ILE A 522 7.18 -7.66 8.90
CA ILE A 522 8.60 -7.99 8.71
C ILE A 522 9.36 -6.85 8.02
N ASP A 523 8.77 -6.27 6.97
CA ASP A 523 9.37 -5.15 6.22
C ASP A 523 9.50 -3.90 7.12
N ASP A 524 8.51 -3.62 7.98
CA ASP A 524 8.52 -2.47 8.88
C ASP A 524 9.60 -2.58 9.96
N CYS A 525 9.71 -3.75 10.60
CA CYS A 525 10.78 -4.03 11.57
C CYS A 525 12.17 -3.91 10.93
N SER A 526 12.32 -4.41 9.70
CA SER A 526 13.59 -4.37 8.95
C SER A 526 14.01 -2.93 8.60
N ARG A 527 13.07 -2.05 8.25
CA ARG A 527 13.33 -0.61 8.01
C ARG A 527 13.80 0.10 9.29
N ASN A 528 13.21 -0.23 10.43
CA ASN A 528 13.57 0.35 11.73
C ASN A 528 14.96 -0.11 12.23
N LEU A 529 15.44 -1.29 11.82
CA LEU A 529 16.79 -1.78 12.12
C LEU A 529 17.88 -1.07 11.29
N HIS A 530 17.59 -0.71 10.04
CA HIS A 530 18.52 0.01 9.17
C HIS A 530 18.62 1.51 9.47
N SER A 531 17.63 2.08 10.18
CA SER A 531 17.83 3.32 10.92
C SER A 531 18.61 3.02 12.20
N GLY A 532 19.93 2.84 12.07
CA GLY A 532 20.82 2.60 13.21
C GLY A 532 20.63 3.64 14.34
N PRO A 533 21.13 3.38 15.56
CA PRO A 533 20.98 4.30 16.67
C PRO A 533 21.46 5.67 16.23
N ARG A 534 20.62 6.70 16.39
CA ARG A 534 21.04 8.10 16.23
C ARG A 534 22.14 8.36 17.25
N GLN A 535 23.39 8.12 16.85
CA GLN A 535 24.56 8.50 17.61
C GLN A 535 24.59 10.03 17.63
N GLY A 536 24.02 10.60 18.68
CA GLY A 536 24.35 11.94 19.12
C GLY A 536 25.82 11.97 19.54
N HIS A 537 26.72 12.16 18.59
CA HIS A 537 28.10 12.50 18.88
C HIS A 537 28.26 14.02 18.81
N CYS A 538 28.12 14.67 19.97
CA CYS A 538 28.62 16.02 20.21
C CYS A 538 30.07 15.95 20.70
N ASN A 539 30.93 16.72 20.03
CA ASN A 539 32.13 17.35 20.58
C ASN A 539 32.31 18.74 19.94
#